data_AF-A0AA51YGB9-F1
#
_entry.id   AF-A0AA51YGB9-F1
#
_cell.length_a   1.000
_cell.length_b   1.000
_cell.length_c   1.000
_cell.angle_alpha   90.00
_cell.angle_beta   90.00
_cell.angle_gamma   90.00
#
_symmetry.space_group_name_H-M   'P 1'
#
loop_
_entity.id
_entity.type
_entity.pdbx_description
1 polymer ?
#
loop_
_entity_poly.entity_id
_entity_poly.type
_entity_poly.pdbx_seq_one_letter_code
_entity_poly.pdbx_strand_id
1 'polypeptide(L)'
;MEIDIKRGYEILPDNNIVFGIRITNNTNLVISDVQVILDYNESLFKLHKDRILKLGNIPPSTALTAKFTLKPTGRIHSEKIEASIIYRDPKWEKHIVDMRPMEIQQSNTHSTRISEISQSNNNGKDAKKDGVAVGKYNRSLQDEDVARMYDRYLKEIESKQSGTEEKSEASIIPHPRNPYPSDKKLSILRSTAPPRKKEETNLEGNKKSKKEVPRQMLYILIFFIIAGSLMQVPIIKENIVGKYGIVGTNSNETELIVTNFLNAVNGSQFSIAFNMYQGEDVLVPASIQMLFSNGGIKPDSIKQIDIVSNEIEDDTAVIAVNCTVSSFNILGKETDISLIPVYFQLHDIEQGWTITSVSFSQPFNIESSKTADVIQQ
;
A
#
# COMPACT_ATOMS: atom_id res chain seq x y z
N MET A 1 1.61 -10.78 5.78
CA MET A 1 1.75 -9.78 6.84
C MET A 1 0.76 -10.13 7.93
N GLU A 2 1.18 -10.20 9.19
CA GLU A 2 0.32 -10.67 10.28
C GLU A 2 -0.68 -9.60 10.74
N ILE A 3 -0.30 -8.32 10.64
CA ILE A 3 -1.13 -7.19 11.02
C ILE A 3 -1.22 -6.16 9.89
N ASP A 4 -2.37 -5.52 9.73
CA ASP A 4 -2.56 -4.32 8.90
C ASP A 4 -2.66 -3.10 9.81
N ILE A 5 -1.98 -2.02 9.44
CA ILE A 5 -1.93 -0.78 10.21
C ILE A 5 -2.49 0.34 9.35
N LYS A 6 -3.57 0.94 9.84
CA LYS A 6 -4.15 2.17 9.30
C LYS A 6 -4.04 3.27 10.33
N ARG A 7 -3.89 4.51 9.87
CA ARG A 7 -3.79 5.67 10.75
C ARG A 7 -4.55 6.84 10.18
N GLY A 8 -5.03 7.71 11.06
CA GLY A 8 -5.68 8.93 10.67
C GLY A 8 -5.74 9.96 11.78
N TYR A 9 -6.18 11.16 11.44
CA TYR A 9 -6.45 12.17 12.44
C TYR A 9 -7.73 12.95 12.15
N GLU A 10 -8.26 13.55 13.21
CA GLU A 10 -9.39 14.47 13.19
C GLU A 10 -9.02 15.71 14.02
N ILE A 11 -9.40 16.89 13.53
CA ILE A 11 -9.24 18.15 14.27
C ILE A 11 -10.58 18.47 14.93
N LEU A 12 -10.58 18.55 16.26
CA LEU A 12 -11.74 18.87 17.08
C LEU A 12 -12.03 20.39 17.07
N PRO A 13 -13.26 20.81 17.45
CA PRO A 13 -13.64 22.23 17.51
C PRO A 13 -12.77 23.09 18.46
N ASP A 14 -12.14 22.48 19.45
CA ASP A 14 -11.22 23.12 20.40
C ASP A 14 -9.76 23.16 19.89
N ASN A 15 -9.55 22.87 18.60
CA ASN A 15 -8.26 22.71 17.93
C ASN A 15 -7.38 21.56 18.45
N ASN A 16 -7.90 20.69 19.32
CA ASN A 16 -7.19 19.46 19.65
C ASN A 16 -7.23 18.51 18.46
N ILE A 17 -6.17 17.73 18.30
CA ILE A 17 -6.07 16.72 17.24
C ILE A 17 -6.22 15.35 17.88
N VAL A 18 -7.16 14.57 17.40
CA VAL A 18 -7.30 13.15 17.74
C VAL A 18 -6.59 12.35 16.68
N PHE A 19 -5.44 11.77 17.04
CA PHE A 19 -4.68 10.87 16.19
C PHE A 19 -5.04 9.41 16.50
N GLY A 20 -5.59 8.70 15.51
CA GLY A 20 -6.01 7.32 15.61
C GLY A 20 -5.06 6.38 14.87
N ILE A 21 -4.65 5.29 15.51
CA ILE A 21 -3.89 4.20 14.88
C ILE A 21 -4.70 2.92 15.05
N ARG A 22 -5.23 2.41 13.94
CA ARG A 22 -5.99 1.17 13.86
C ARG A 22 -5.07 0.02 13.48
N ILE A 23 -5.07 -1.03 14.28
CA ILE A 23 -4.31 -2.25 14.08
C ILE A 23 -5.31 -3.38 13.87
N THR A 24 -5.25 -4.01 12.70
CA THR A 24 -6.09 -5.16 12.33
C THR A 24 -5.23 -6.42 12.34
N ASN A 25 -5.64 -7.43 13.10
CA ASN A 25 -4.99 -8.74 13.07
C ASN A 25 -5.57 -9.56 11.91
N ASN A 26 -4.79 -9.76 10.84
CA ASN A 26 -5.23 -10.51 9.66
C ASN A 26 -4.89 -12.01 9.75
N THR A 27 -4.34 -12.47 10.87
CA THR A 27 -4.07 -13.89 11.09
C THR A 27 -5.30 -14.61 11.66
N ASN A 28 -5.23 -15.95 11.65
CA ASN A 28 -6.17 -16.83 12.31
C ASN A 28 -5.85 -17.06 13.81
N LEU A 29 -4.84 -16.39 14.36
CA LEU A 29 -4.37 -16.56 15.74
C LEU A 29 -4.42 -15.24 16.51
N VAL A 30 -4.45 -15.29 17.85
CA VAL A 30 -4.45 -14.09 18.69
C VAL A 30 -3.04 -13.49 18.74
N ILE A 31 -2.92 -12.18 18.53
CA ILE A 31 -1.71 -11.44 18.88
C ILE A 31 -1.88 -10.81 20.28
N SER A 32 -0.83 -10.85 21.07
CA SER A 32 -0.87 -10.49 22.50
C SER A 32 -0.01 -9.29 22.82
N ASP A 33 -0.23 -8.68 23.98
CA ASP A 33 0.58 -7.57 24.51
C ASP A 33 0.75 -6.39 23.55
N VAL A 34 -0.27 -6.08 22.74
CA VAL A 34 -0.21 -5.00 21.74
C VAL A 34 -0.13 -3.64 22.43
N GLN A 35 0.89 -2.87 22.06
CA GLN A 35 1.16 -1.53 22.57
C GLN A 35 1.50 -0.59 21.41
N VAL A 36 1.00 0.63 21.49
CA VAL A 36 1.27 1.69 20.52
C VAL A 36 2.00 2.81 21.23
N ILE A 37 3.18 3.17 20.72
CA ILE A 37 4.01 4.25 21.23
C ILE A 37 3.97 5.36 20.19
N LEU A 38 3.37 6.50 20.55
CA LEU A 38 3.34 7.66 19.66
C LEU A 38 4.69 8.37 19.69
N ASP A 39 5.21 8.77 18.54
CA ASP A 39 6.37 9.66 18.44
C ASP A 39 5.97 10.95 17.74
N TYR A 40 6.15 12.06 18.46
CA TYR A 40 5.66 13.36 18.06
C TYR A 40 6.56 14.45 18.63
N ASN A 41 6.50 15.63 18.01
CA ASN A 41 7.29 16.77 18.45
C ASN A 41 6.67 17.42 19.70
N GLU A 42 7.25 17.15 20.87
CA GLU A 42 6.80 17.67 22.17
C GLU A 42 6.86 19.20 22.28
N SER A 43 7.62 19.88 21.41
CA SER A 43 7.64 21.35 21.36
C SER A 43 6.38 21.94 20.72
N LEU A 44 5.76 21.20 19.78
CA LEU A 44 4.60 21.62 19.00
C LEU A 44 3.28 21.07 19.54
N PHE A 45 3.33 19.99 20.32
CA PHE A 45 2.15 19.37 20.91
C PHE A 45 2.31 19.07 22.39
N LYS A 46 1.21 19.18 23.13
CA LYS A 46 1.04 18.60 24.45
C LYS A 46 0.10 17.40 24.35
N LEU A 47 0.59 16.22 24.72
CA LEU A 47 -0.24 15.04 24.79
C LEU A 47 -1.13 15.08 26.04
N HIS A 48 -2.43 14.80 25.87
CA HIS A 48 -3.39 14.83 26.99
C HIS A 48 -3.28 13.61 27.92
N LYS A 49 -2.74 12.49 27.43
CA LYS A 49 -2.64 11.21 28.15
C LYS A 49 -1.24 10.62 27.97
N ASP A 50 -1.12 9.32 28.19
CA ASP A 50 0.12 8.58 28.03
C ASP A 50 0.56 8.49 26.56
N ARG A 51 1.87 8.62 26.35
CA ARG A 51 2.55 8.37 25.06
C ARG A 51 2.43 6.91 24.62
N ILE A 52 2.20 6.00 25.57
CA ILE A 52 2.10 4.57 25.35
C ILE A 52 0.67 4.12 25.67
N LEU A 53 -0.02 3.56 24.68
CA LEU A 53 -1.34 2.97 24.86
C LEU A 53 -1.26 1.45 24.72
N LYS A 54 -1.73 0.74 25.76
CA LYS A 54 -1.84 -0.72 25.74
C LYS A 54 -3.21 -1.11 25.19
N LEU A 55 -3.23 -1.84 24.08
CA LEU A 55 -4.45 -2.38 23.47
C LEU A 55 -4.74 -3.81 23.95
N GLY A 56 -3.76 -4.49 24.54
CA GLY A 56 -3.93 -5.85 25.05
C GLY A 56 -3.89 -6.88 23.93
N ASN A 57 -4.81 -7.82 23.95
CA ASN A 57 -4.84 -8.91 22.97
C ASN A 57 -5.80 -8.56 21.84
N ILE A 58 -5.39 -8.77 20.59
CA ILE A 58 -6.23 -8.57 19.40
C ILE A 58 -6.58 -9.93 18.80
N PRO A 59 -7.85 -10.37 18.90
CA PRO A 59 -8.32 -11.61 18.29
C PRO A 59 -8.13 -11.67 16.76
N PRO A 60 -8.18 -12.87 16.17
CA PRO A 60 -8.17 -13.06 14.72
C PRO A 60 -9.20 -12.21 13.99
N SER A 61 -8.84 -11.62 12.85
CA SER A 61 -9.74 -10.83 11.99
C SER A 61 -10.44 -9.65 12.69
N THR A 62 -9.91 -9.19 13.82
CA THR A 62 -10.44 -8.03 14.54
C THR A 62 -9.48 -6.86 14.48
N ALA A 63 -10.01 -5.65 14.69
CA ALA A 63 -9.22 -4.43 14.74
C ALA A 63 -9.43 -3.69 16.05
N LEU A 64 -8.35 -3.15 16.62
CA LEU A 64 -8.38 -2.22 17.75
C LEU A 64 -7.73 -0.89 17.34
N THR A 65 -8.20 0.20 17.93
CA THR A 65 -7.71 1.56 17.62
C THR A 65 -7.15 2.22 18.86
N ALA A 66 -5.87 2.60 18.82
CA ALA A 66 -5.25 3.50 19.77
C ALA A 66 -5.59 4.95 19.41
N LYS A 67 -6.08 5.74 20.37
CA LYS A 67 -6.43 7.15 20.16
C LYS A 67 -5.61 8.05 21.06
N PHE A 68 -4.90 8.97 20.45
CA PHE A 68 -4.08 9.98 21.12
C PHE A 68 -4.70 11.36 20.91
N THR A 69 -4.81 12.14 21.97
CA THR A 69 -5.30 13.52 21.89
C THR A 69 -4.12 14.47 22.08
N LEU A 70 -3.78 15.18 21.01
CA LEU A 70 -2.68 16.12 20.92
C LEU A 70 -3.23 17.54 20.94
N LYS A 71 -2.75 18.35 21.87
CA LYS A 71 -3.07 19.77 21.95
C LYS A 71 -1.94 20.58 21.33
N PRO A 72 -2.17 21.27 20.20
CA PRO A 72 -1.17 22.17 19.63
C PRO A 72 -0.72 23.25 20.64
N THR A 73 0.58 23.52 20.70
CA THR A 73 1.14 24.66 21.44
C THR A 73 1.22 25.92 20.59
N GLY A 74 1.13 25.78 19.27
CA GLY A 74 1.18 26.86 18.29
C GLY A 74 0.55 26.44 16.96
N ARG A 75 0.85 27.18 15.90
CA ARG A 75 0.32 26.94 14.56
C ARG A 75 1.09 25.81 13.87
N ILE A 76 0.37 24.81 13.36
CA ILE A 76 0.98 23.62 12.73
C ILE A 76 0.87 23.72 11.21
N HIS A 77 2.01 23.82 10.55
CA HIS A 77 2.09 24.04 9.11
C HIS A 77 2.35 22.78 8.27
N SER A 78 2.89 21.72 8.87
CA SER A 78 3.16 20.41 8.26
C SER A 78 4.02 19.61 9.25
N GLU A 79 3.42 19.11 10.33
CA GLU A 79 4.19 18.33 11.32
C GLU A 79 4.00 16.84 11.10
N LYS A 80 5.10 16.08 11.15
CA LYS A 80 5.10 14.64 10.99
C LYS A 80 4.91 13.95 12.33
N ILE A 81 3.96 13.03 12.37
CA ILE A 81 3.73 12.15 13.51
C ILE A 81 4.03 10.70 13.13
N GLU A 82 4.81 10.06 13.97
CA GLU A 82 5.27 8.68 13.83
C GLU A 82 4.72 7.83 14.98
N ALA A 83 4.84 6.51 14.87
CA ALA A 83 4.50 5.60 15.94
C ALA A 83 5.18 4.25 15.75
N SER A 84 5.45 3.58 16.87
CA SER A 84 5.90 2.18 16.87
C SER A 84 4.84 1.30 17.52
N ILE A 85 4.53 0.18 16.87
CA ILE A 85 3.63 -0.85 17.37
C ILE A 85 4.48 -1.99 17.88
N ILE A 86 4.26 -2.39 19.14
CA ILE A 86 4.92 -3.54 19.75
C ILE A 86 3.86 -4.60 20.02
N TYR A 87 4.11 -5.84 19.64
CA TYR A 87 3.20 -6.96 19.95
C TYR A 87 3.96 -8.27 20.13
N ARG A 88 3.26 -9.31 20.61
CA ARG A 88 3.74 -10.68 20.63
C ARG A 88 2.89 -11.55 19.71
N ASP A 89 3.56 -12.37 18.91
CA ASP A 89 2.91 -13.34 18.05
C ASP A 89 2.44 -14.58 18.87
N PRO A 90 1.80 -15.57 18.22
CA PRO A 90 1.35 -16.80 18.89
C PRO A 90 2.49 -17.67 19.44
N LYS A 91 3.73 -17.46 18.96
CA LYS A 91 4.94 -18.12 19.48
C LYS A 91 5.57 -17.35 20.64
N TRP A 92 4.92 -16.27 21.11
CA TRP A 92 5.39 -15.34 22.13
C TRP A 92 6.63 -14.52 21.72
N GLU A 93 6.98 -14.51 20.43
CA GLU A 93 8.06 -13.70 19.90
C GLU A 93 7.62 -12.24 19.83
N LYS A 94 8.49 -11.33 20.28
CA LYS A 94 8.20 -9.89 20.33
C LYS A 94 8.53 -9.26 18.99
N HIS A 95 7.55 -8.59 18.40
CA HIS A 95 7.67 -7.85 17.15
C HIS A 95 7.55 -6.35 17.41
N ILE A 96 8.29 -5.57 16.62
CA ILE A 96 8.23 -4.11 16.61
C ILE A 96 8.03 -3.69 15.16
N VAL A 97 7.00 -2.89 14.91
CA VAL A 97 6.64 -2.38 13.59
C VAL A 97 6.56 -0.88 13.66
N ASP A 98 7.42 -0.22 12.91
CA ASP A 98 7.40 1.24 12.79
C ASP A 98 6.41 1.67 11.70
N MET A 99 5.58 2.63 12.05
CA MET A 99 4.60 3.26 11.17
C MET A 99 5.29 4.39 10.42
N ARG A 100 5.12 4.49 9.09
CA ARG A 100 5.70 5.64 8.38
C ARG A 100 5.01 6.93 8.82
N PRO A 101 5.72 8.06 8.75
CA PRO A 101 5.21 9.33 9.25
C PRO A 101 3.89 9.72 8.59
N MET A 102 3.06 10.44 9.33
CA MET A 102 1.86 11.09 8.84
C MET A 102 1.96 12.58 9.04
N GLU A 103 1.72 13.34 7.97
CA GLU A 103 1.75 14.79 8.03
C GLU A 103 0.40 15.35 8.49
N ILE A 104 0.45 16.24 9.47
CA ILE A 104 -0.70 16.95 10.00
C ILE A 104 -0.60 18.41 9.59
N GLN A 105 -1.67 18.92 8.99
CA GLN A 105 -1.80 20.31 8.59
C GLN A 105 -3.08 20.89 9.17
N GLN A 106 -2.96 21.97 9.93
CA GLN A 106 -4.12 22.75 10.38
C GLN A 106 -4.48 23.78 9.30
N SER A 107 -5.54 23.53 8.54
CA SER A 107 -6.16 24.56 7.71
C SER A 107 -7.03 25.47 8.59
N ASN A 108 -6.94 26.80 8.42
CA ASN A 108 -7.71 27.78 9.21
C ASN A 108 -9.24 27.76 8.95
N THR A 109 -9.73 26.80 8.18
CA THR A 109 -11.15 26.66 7.84
C THR A 109 -11.68 25.46 8.62
N HIS A 110 -12.73 25.66 9.43
CA HIS A 110 -13.44 24.59 10.15
C HIS A 110 -13.93 23.53 9.14
N SER A 111 -13.09 22.54 8.86
CA SER A 111 -13.37 21.42 7.99
C SER A 111 -12.84 20.19 8.70
N THR A 112 -13.74 19.28 9.04
CA THR A 112 -13.45 18.00 9.69
C THR A 112 -12.66 17.10 8.73
N ARG A 113 -11.34 17.34 8.61
CA ARG A 113 -10.47 16.63 7.68
C ARG A 113 -10.07 15.30 8.31
N ILE A 114 -10.67 14.20 7.85
CA ILE A 114 -10.26 12.84 8.19
C ILE A 114 -9.27 12.39 7.11
N SER A 115 -8.01 12.16 7.43
CA SER A 115 -7.04 11.53 6.51
C SER A 115 -6.77 10.11 6.99
N GLU A 116 -6.76 9.12 6.09
CA GLU A 116 -6.46 7.72 6.44
C GLU A 116 -5.40 7.17 5.47
N ILE A 117 -4.33 6.54 5.98
CA ILE A 117 -3.25 5.95 5.16
C ILE A 117 -2.95 4.53 5.67
N SER A 118 -2.99 3.54 4.76
CA SER A 118 -2.64 2.13 5.00
C SER A 118 -1.17 1.82 4.65
N GLN A 119 -0.56 0.89 5.37
CA GLN A 119 0.83 0.46 5.13
C GLN A 119 1.04 -1.04 5.21
N SER A 120 1.75 -1.56 4.21
CA SER A 120 2.31 -2.91 4.17
C SER A 120 3.84 -2.82 4.26
N ASN A 121 4.44 -3.53 5.23
CA ASN A 121 5.89 -3.52 5.49
C ASN A 121 6.46 -4.95 5.38
N ASN A 122 7.48 -5.11 4.53
CA ASN A 122 8.40 -6.24 4.48
C ASN A 122 9.78 -5.77 4.97
N ASN A 123 10.49 -6.57 5.76
CA ASN A 123 11.75 -6.15 6.40
C ASN A 123 12.95 -7.09 6.12
N GLY A 124 14.13 -6.49 6.04
CA GLY A 124 15.49 -7.10 6.02
C GLY A 124 16.34 -6.60 4.83
N LYS A 125 17.59 -6.14 4.94
CA LYS A 125 18.65 -6.19 5.97
C LYS A 125 19.77 -5.19 5.59
N ASP A 126 20.53 -4.72 6.59
CA ASP A 126 21.62 -3.72 6.49
C ASP A 126 22.87 -4.13 5.70
N ALA A 127 23.53 -3.16 5.05
CA ALA A 127 24.98 -3.13 4.82
C ALA A 127 25.53 -1.69 4.72
N LYS A 128 26.78 -1.51 5.16
CA LYS A 128 27.46 -0.26 5.56
C LYS A 128 28.37 0.32 4.45
N LYS A 129 28.38 1.66 4.34
CA LYS A 129 29.39 2.66 3.86
C LYS A 129 30.63 2.24 3.02
N ASP A 130 30.91 2.99 1.95
CA ASP A 130 31.97 4.04 1.90
C ASP A 130 32.05 4.81 0.54
N GLY A 131 32.39 6.11 0.60
CA GLY A 131 33.36 6.76 -0.30
C GLY A 131 32.98 7.35 -1.68
N VAL A 132 32.67 8.65 -1.70
CA VAL A 132 33.09 9.74 -2.63
C VAL A 132 33.45 9.40 -4.10
N ALA A 133 32.74 10.01 -5.08
CA ALA A 133 33.34 10.79 -6.18
C ALA A 133 32.27 11.45 -7.09
N VAL A 134 32.56 12.69 -7.47
CA VAL A 134 31.84 13.56 -8.40
C VAL A 134 31.87 12.99 -9.83
N GLY A 135 30.71 12.91 -10.50
CA GLY A 135 30.63 12.56 -11.92
C GLY A 135 29.21 12.73 -12.47
N LYS A 136 29.08 13.47 -13.57
CA LYS A 136 27.84 13.78 -14.30
C LYS A 136 27.10 12.49 -14.70
N TYR A 137 25.81 12.35 -14.38
CA TYR A 137 25.04 11.12 -14.68
C TYR A 137 24.06 11.28 -15.85
N ASN A 138 24.22 10.37 -16.81
CA ASN A 138 23.29 10.03 -17.88
C ASN A 138 21.99 9.45 -17.30
N ARG A 139 20.86 10.02 -17.72
CA ARG A 139 19.49 9.70 -17.26
C ARG A 139 19.00 8.30 -17.67
N SER A 140 19.62 7.66 -18.65
CA SER A 140 19.12 6.38 -19.21
C SER A 140 19.49 5.13 -18.42
N LEU A 141 20.52 5.18 -17.56
CA LEU A 141 21.01 4.00 -16.82
C LEU A 141 20.21 3.71 -15.55
N GLN A 142 19.54 4.71 -14.99
CA GLN A 142 18.72 4.54 -13.78
C GLN A 142 17.36 3.91 -14.09
N ASP A 143 16.75 4.25 -15.22
CA ASP A 143 15.45 3.70 -15.64
C ASP A 143 15.55 2.19 -15.96
N GLU A 144 16.70 1.76 -16.49
CA GLU A 144 16.97 0.37 -16.84
C GLU A 144 17.30 -0.52 -15.63
N ASP A 145 17.72 0.07 -14.52
CA ASP A 145 17.89 -0.62 -13.23
C ASP A 145 16.57 -0.76 -12.47
N VAL A 146 15.66 0.22 -12.60
CA VAL A 146 14.31 0.17 -12.02
C VAL A 146 13.44 -0.86 -12.74
N ALA A 147 13.46 -0.88 -14.08
CA ALA A 147 12.72 -1.87 -14.88
C ALA A 147 13.17 -3.31 -14.54
N ARG A 148 14.48 -3.55 -14.44
CA ARG A 148 15.03 -4.86 -14.02
C ARG A 148 14.64 -5.27 -12.60
N MET A 149 14.42 -4.31 -11.70
CA MET A 149 13.95 -4.60 -10.35
C MET A 149 12.48 -5.04 -10.36
N TYR A 150 11.65 -4.40 -11.19
CA TYR A 150 10.23 -4.71 -11.36
C TYR A 150 10.01 -6.07 -12.02
N ASP A 151 10.74 -6.40 -13.07
CA ASP A 151 10.66 -7.72 -13.73
C ASP A 151 11.04 -8.85 -12.78
N ARG A 152 12.03 -8.62 -11.89
CA ARG A 152 12.43 -9.58 -10.87
C ARG A 152 11.33 -9.81 -9.83
N TYR A 153 10.59 -8.76 -9.47
CA TYR A 153 9.46 -8.83 -8.54
C TYR A 153 8.26 -9.58 -9.12
N LEU A 154 7.90 -9.30 -10.39
CA LEU A 154 6.80 -9.99 -11.09
C LEU A 154 7.08 -11.49 -11.25
N LYS A 155 8.32 -11.85 -11.59
CA LYS A 155 8.76 -13.24 -11.71
C LYS A 155 8.73 -13.99 -10.38
N GLU A 156 8.97 -13.30 -9.26
CA GLU A 156 8.87 -13.87 -7.92
C GLU A 156 7.41 -14.14 -7.52
N ILE A 157 6.47 -13.28 -7.94
CA ILE A 157 5.03 -13.46 -7.70
C ILE A 157 4.48 -14.66 -8.50
N GLU A 158 4.80 -14.76 -9.78
CA GLU A 158 4.36 -15.88 -10.63
C GLU A 158 4.88 -17.23 -10.11
N SER A 159 6.13 -17.27 -9.62
CA SER A 159 6.72 -18.48 -9.03
C SER A 159 6.05 -18.95 -7.74
N LYS A 160 5.33 -18.06 -7.04
CA LYS A 160 4.60 -18.38 -5.80
C LYS A 160 3.16 -18.81 -6.06
N GLN A 161 2.63 -18.59 -7.26
CA GLN A 161 1.26 -18.97 -7.65
C GLN A 161 1.16 -20.40 -8.19
N SER A 162 2.24 -20.98 -8.72
CA SER A 162 2.22 -22.32 -9.34
C SER A 162 2.43 -23.49 -8.37
N GLY A 163 2.30 -23.30 -7.06
CA GLY A 163 2.80 -24.23 -6.03
C GLY A 163 1.78 -24.74 -5.01
N THR A 164 0.46 -24.62 -5.23
CA THR A 164 -0.52 -25.09 -4.21
C THR A 164 -1.82 -25.59 -4.82
N GLU A 165 -1.80 -26.81 -5.34
CA GLU A 165 -2.97 -27.69 -5.44
C GLU A 165 -2.58 -29.07 -4.87
N GLU A 166 -3.12 -29.43 -3.70
CA GLU A 166 -3.77 -30.72 -3.43
C GLU A 166 -4.05 -30.99 -1.94
N LYS A 167 -5.22 -31.63 -1.74
CA LYS A 167 -5.70 -32.46 -0.61
C LYS A 167 -6.47 -31.82 0.54
N SER A 168 -7.78 -31.77 0.29
CA SER A 168 -8.87 -32.02 1.24
C SER A 168 -8.93 -33.48 1.71
N GLU A 169 -9.13 -33.74 3.00
CA GLU A 169 -10.14 -34.70 3.51
C GLU A 169 -10.36 -34.60 5.03
N ALA A 170 -11.57 -34.98 5.45
CA ALA A 170 -12.24 -34.65 6.71
C ALA A 170 -12.04 -35.68 7.85
N SER A 171 -12.26 -35.28 9.12
CA SER A 171 -12.89 -36.14 10.16
C SER A 171 -13.19 -35.41 11.49
N ILE A 172 -14.49 -35.24 11.75
CA ILE A 172 -15.33 -35.48 12.96
C ILE A 172 -14.71 -35.53 14.39
N ILE A 173 -15.37 -34.73 15.26
CA ILE A 173 -15.38 -34.48 16.74
C ILE A 173 -15.58 -35.76 17.61
N PRO A 174 -15.01 -35.95 18.85
CA PRO A 174 -15.56 -35.30 20.07
C PRO A 174 -14.66 -34.97 21.30
N HIS A 175 -15.17 -33.98 22.06
CA HIS A 175 -14.82 -33.57 23.44
C HIS A 175 -14.73 -34.73 24.46
N PRO A 176 -13.97 -34.58 25.56
CA PRO A 176 -14.58 -34.11 26.82
C PRO A 176 -13.71 -33.31 27.82
N ARG A 177 -14.41 -32.46 28.60
CA ARG A 177 -14.30 -32.10 30.03
C ARG A 177 -12.94 -32.02 30.76
N ASN A 178 -12.68 -30.80 31.24
CA ASN A 178 -12.00 -30.39 32.50
C ASN A 178 -12.27 -31.33 33.71
N PRO A 179 -11.38 -31.41 34.75
CA PRO A 179 -11.09 -30.25 35.61
C PRO A 179 -9.68 -30.11 36.22
N TYR A 180 -9.39 -28.86 36.63
CA TYR A 180 -8.36 -28.41 37.59
C TYR A 180 -8.34 -29.24 38.89
N PRO A 181 -7.19 -29.30 39.61
CA PRO A 181 -7.00 -28.32 40.70
C PRO A 181 -5.55 -27.94 41.08
N SER A 182 -5.48 -26.83 41.83
CA SER A 182 -4.65 -26.62 43.03
C SER A 182 -3.15 -26.28 42.88
N ASP A 183 -2.87 -25.00 43.13
CA ASP A 183 -1.91 -24.47 44.12
C ASP A 183 -0.80 -25.41 44.63
N LYS A 184 0.47 -25.01 44.44
CA LYS A 184 1.50 -25.10 45.49
C LYS A 184 2.68 -24.15 45.25
N LYS A 185 2.98 -23.43 46.33
CA LYS A 185 4.04 -22.46 46.59
C LYS A 185 5.44 -23.09 46.72
N LEU A 186 6.45 -22.28 46.40
CA LEU A 186 7.79 -22.16 47.01
C LEU A 186 8.73 -23.38 47.02
N SER A 187 9.88 -23.23 46.37
CA SER A 187 11.16 -23.10 47.09
C SER A 187 12.33 -22.80 46.14
N ILE A 188 13.10 -21.78 46.53
CA ILE A 188 14.43 -21.42 46.03
C ILE A 188 15.41 -22.52 46.43
N LEU A 189 16.28 -22.96 45.50
CA LEU A 189 17.57 -23.55 45.87
C LEU A 189 18.66 -23.22 44.84
N ARG A 190 19.46 -22.26 45.28
CA ARG A 190 20.82 -21.91 44.87
C ARG A 190 21.74 -23.11 45.15
N SER A 191 22.58 -23.56 44.21
CA SER A 191 23.96 -23.99 44.53
C SER A 191 24.81 -24.40 43.32
N THR A 192 26.00 -23.77 43.26
CA THR A 192 27.33 -24.35 42.94
C THR A 192 27.59 -25.06 41.60
N ALA A 193 28.32 -24.35 40.72
CA ALA A 193 29.40 -24.93 39.89
C ALA A 193 30.58 -25.44 40.78
N PRO A 194 31.74 -25.96 40.29
CA PRO A 194 32.23 -26.36 38.95
C PRO A 194 32.96 -27.76 39.03
N PRO A 195 34.02 -28.20 38.28
CA PRO A 195 34.69 -27.72 37.04
C PRO A 195 35.07 -28.80 35.96
N ARG A 196 35.52 -28.28 34.80
CA ARG A 196 36.53 -28.75 33.80
C ARG A 196 36.87 -30.26 33.67
N LYS A 197 36.86 -30.74 32.42
CA LYS A 197 37.96 -31.53 31.82
C LYS A 197 38.21 -31.14 30.36
N LYS A 198 39.49 -30.99 30.03
CA LYS A 198 40.07 -30.89 28.67
C LYS A 198 40.14 -32.29 28.08
N GLU A 199 39.97 -32.42 26.77
CA GLU A 199 40.58 -33.52 26.01
C GLU A 199 40.87 -33.06 24.57
N GLU A 200 42.13 -33.23 24.18
CA GLU A 200 42.70 -32.94 22.87
C GLU A 200 42.50 -34.12 21.92
N THR A 201 42.84 -33.87 20.64
CA THR A 201 43.19 -34.83 19.57
C THR A 201 42.01 -35.41 18.75
N ASN A 202 42.05 -35.60 17.43
CA ASN A 202 43.11 -35.62 16.42
C ASN A 202 42.58 -35.09 15.07
N LEU A 203 43.49 -34.54 14.24
CA LEU A 203 43.31 -34.35 12.80
C LEU A 203 43.46 -35.69 12.09
N GLU A 204 42.48 -36.07 11.27
CA GLU A 204 42.68 -37.10 10.24
C GLU A 204 42.03 -36.68 8.92
N GLY A 205 42.84 -36.74 7.87
CA GLY A 205 42.53 -36.21 6.54
C GLY A 205 41.53 -37.06 5.77
N ASN A 206 40.75 -36.41 4.92
CA ASN A 206 39.87 -37.10 3.98
C ASN A 206 40.22 -36.72 2.52
N LYS A 207 40.45 -37.76 1.74
CA LYS A 207 40.96 -37.75 0.36
C LYS A 207 39.82 -37.39 -0.60
N LYS A 208 40.05 -36.38 -1.46
CA LYS A 208 39.14 -35.98 -2.54
C LYS A 208 39.10 -37.04 -3.65
N SER A 209 37.92 -37.60 -3.91
CA SER A 209 37.66 -38.49 -5.05
C SER A 209 37.21 -37.67 -6.27
N LYS A 210 37.97 -37.81 -7.37
CA LYS A 210 37.70 -37.24 -8.70
C LYS A 210 36.62 -38.08 -9.42
N LYS A 211 35.33 -37.76 -9.29
CA LYS A 211 34.26 -38.27 -10.19
C LYS A 211 33.02 -37.35 -10.21
N GLU A 212 33.15 -36.08 -10.62
CA GLU A 212 31.97 -35.20 -10.80
C GLU A 212 31.99 -34.33 -12.07
N VAL A 213 32.79 -34.67 -13.08
CA VAL A 213 32.87 -33.84 -14.29
C VAL A 213 31.69 -34.02 -15.28
N PRO A 214 31.01 -35.18 -15.43
CA PRO A 214 29.99 -35.28 -16.49
C PRO A 214 28.64 -34.63 -16.13
N ARG A 215 28.37 -34.29 -14.86
CA ARG A 215 27.10 -33.65 -14.46
C ARG A 215 27.07 -32.14 -14.70
N GLN A 216 28.20 -31.44 -14.53
CA GLN A 216 28.25 -29.99 -14.77
C GLN A 216 28.11 -29.62 -16.25
N MET A 217 28.62 -30.46 -17.16
CA MET A 217 28.52 -30.18 -18.60
C MET A 217 27.07 -30.28 -19.13
N LEU A 218 26.23 -31.11 -18.51
CA LEU A 218 24.82 -31.26 -18.87
C LEU A 218 24.00 -30.02 -18.51
N TYR A 219 24.28 -29.38 -17.37
CA TYR A 219 23.60 -28.15 -16.97
C TYR A 219 23.94 -26.95 -17.87
N ILE A 220 25.17 -26.88 -18.36
CA ILE A 220 25.59 -25.81 -19.28
C ILE A 220 24.86 -25.95 -20.62
N LEU A 221 24.70 -27.18 -21.14
CA LEU A 221 24.00 -27.42 -22.41
C LEU A 221 22.50 -27.04 -22.33
N ILE A 222 21.83 -27.37 -21.22
CA ILE A 222 20.41 -27.01 -20.99
C ILE A 222 20.25 -25.48 -20.91
N PHE A 223 21.21 -24.78 -20.30
CA PHE A 223 21.18 -23.32 -20.20
C PHE A 223 21.26 -22.63 -21.58
N PHE A 224 22.05 -23.17 -22.51
CA PHE A 224 22.15 -22.63 -23.87
C PHE A 224 20.90 -22.88 -24.72
N ILE A 225 20.18 -24.00 -24.50
CA ILE A 225 18.92 -24.29 -25.20
C ILE A 225 17.81 -23.33 -24.73
N ILE A 226 17.74 -23.04 -23.44
CA ILE A 226 16.77 -22.06 -22.89
C ILE A 226 17.10 -20.64 -23.36
N ALA A 227 18.39 -20.26 -23.39
CA ALA A 227 18.80 -18.93 -23.85
C ALA A 227 18.58 -18.72 -25.37
N GLY A 228 18.78 -19.76 -26.18
CA GLY A 228 18.53 -19.69 -27.63
C GLY A 228 17.04 -19.57 -28.00
N SER A 229 16.14 -20.05 -27.13
CA SER A 229 14.68 -20.01 -27.33
C SER A 229 14.08 -18.63 -27.08
N LEU A 230 14.81 -17.70 -26.46
CA LEU A 230 14.35 -16.33 -26.13
C LEU A 230 14.68 -15.27 -27.19
N MET A 231 15.45 -15.62 -28.22
CA MET A 231 15.92 -14.66 -29.24
C MET A 231 15.11 -14.68 -30.56
N GLN A 232 13.95 -15.34 -30.61
CA GLN A 232 13.08 -15.36 -31.79
C GLN A 232 11.60 -15.11 -31.48
N VAL A 233 11.29 -14.21 -30.54
CA VAL A 233 9.92 -13.69 -30.40
C VAL A 233 9.89 -12.27 -30.96
N PRO A 234 9.14 -12.01 -32.06
CA PRO A 234 8.92 -10.64 -32.51
C PRO A 234 8.20 -9.88 -31.40
N ILE A 235 8.64 -8.64 -31.15
CA ILE A 235 8.03 -7.70 -30.22
C ILE A 235 6.58 -7.46 -30.67
N ILE A 236 5.65 -8.22 -30.10
CA ILE A 236 4.23 -7.91 -30.13
C ILE A 236 3.98 -7.13 -28.84
N LYS A 237 3.89 -5.80 -28.98
CA LYS A 237 3.15 -4.98 -28.02
C LYS A 237 1.76 -5.57 -27.97
N GLU A 238 1.41 -6.26 -26.88
CA GLU A 238 0.04 -6.66 -26.64
C GLU A 238 -0.78 -5.39 -26.42
N ASN A 239 -1.42 -4.96 -27.51
CA ASN A 239 -2.58 -4.12 -27.48
C ASN A 239 -3.59 -4.79 -26.54
N ILE A 240 -3.85 -4.20 -25.38
CA ILE A 240 -5.06 -4.43 -24.62
C ILE A 240 -6.19 -3.67 -25.36
N VAL A 241 -6.44 -4.10 -26.59
CA VAL A 241 -7.57 -3.74 -27.43
C VAL A 241 -8.12 -5.07 -27.92
N GLY A 242 -9.28 -5.44 -27.39
CA GLY A 242 -10.09 -6.50 -27.97
C GLY A 242 -10.52 -7.59 -27.00
N LYS A 243 -11.53 -7.30 -26.17
CA LYS A 243 -12.68 -8.22 -26.02
C LYS A 243 -13.95 -7.64 -25.39
N TYR A 244 -14.38 -6.45 -25.78
CA TYR A 244 -15.80 -6.08 -25.70
C TYR A 244 -16.14 -5.27 -26.95
N GLY A 245 -16.43 -5.98 -28.04
CA GLY A 245 -16.98 -5.37 -29.24
C GLY A 245 -18.43 -4.99 -28.97
N ILE A 246 -18.66 -3.71 -28.74
CA ILE A 246 -19.94 -3.06 -28.98
C ILE A 246 -19.62 -1.83 -29.81
N VAL A 247 -19.99 -1.88 -31.09
CA VAL A 247 -20.11 -0.69 -31.94
C VAL A 247 -21.18 0.17 -31.27
N GLY A 248 -20.72 1.13 -30.47
CA GLY A 248 -21.53 2.08 -29.74
C GLY A 248 -21.19 3.48 -30.21
N THR A 249 -22.21 4.33 -30.27
CA THR A 249 -22.06 5.79 -30.42
C THR A 249 -20.94 6.32 -29.51
N ASN A 250 -20.08 7.22 -30.00
CA ASN A 250 -18.90 7.78 -29.32
C ASN A 250 -19.11 8.17 -27.85
N SER A 251 -20.33 8.59 -27.49
CA SER A 251 -20.81 8.82 -26.11
C SER A 251 -20.45 7.70 -25.13
N ASN A 252 -20.61 6.44 -25.52
CA ASN A 252 -20.47 5.32 -24.59
C ASN A 252 -19.01 4.99 -24.27
N GLU A 253 -18.08 5.34 -25.15
CA GLU A 253 -16.65 5.03 -24.96
C GLU A 253 -16.01 5.96 -23.92
N THR A 254 -16.30 7.26 -24.01
CA THR A 254 -15.79 8.27 -23.08
C THR A 254 -16.32 8.03 -21.66
N GLU A 255 -17.60 7.69 -21.54
CA GLU A 255 -18.25 7.30 -20.28
C GLU A 255 -17.63 6.05 -19.65
N LEU A 256 -17.33 5.04 -20.48
CA LEU A 256 -16.69 3.81 -20.03
C LEU A 256 -15.27 4.09 -19.49
N ILE A 257 -14.50 4.95 -20.16
CA ILE A 257 -13.15 5.32 -19.71
C ILE A 257 -13.20 6.04 -18.37
N VAL A 258 -14.07 7.04 -18.22
CA VAL A 258 -14.24 7.76 -16.95
C VAL A 258 -14.69 6.83 -15.83
N THR A 259 -15.63 5.92 -16.12
CA THR A 259 -16.11 4.94 -15.14
C THR A 259 -15.00 3.98 -14.72
N ASN A 260 -14.21 3.47 -15.67
CA ASN A 260 -13.09 2.58 -15.38
C ASN A 260 -11.99 3.29 -14.57
N PHE A 261 -11.70 4.55 -14.91
CA PHE A 261 -10.77 5.37 -14.15
C PHE A 261 -11.23 5.57 -12.70
N LEU A 262 -12.50 5.96 -12.49
CA LEU A 262 -13.07 6.12 -11.15
C LEU A 262 -13.12 4.81 -10.36
N ASN A 263 -13.39 3.68 -11.03
CA ASN A 263 -13.33 2.36 -10.41
C ASN A 263 -11.90 2.00 -9.98
N ALA A 264 -10.90 2.31 -10.81
CA ALA A 264 -9.49 2.11 -10.46
C ALA A 264 -9.08 2.98 -9.26
N VAL A 265 -9.51 4.24 -9.22
CA VAL A 265 -9.33 5.13 -8.06
C VAL A 265 -9.99 4.55 -6.81
N ASN A 266 -11.25 4.11 -6.91
CA ASN A 266 -11.99 3.54 -5.79
C ASN A 266 -11.32 2.26 -5.27
N GLY A 267 -10.80 1.42 -6.16
CA GLY A 267 -10.11 0.17 -5.81
C GLY A 267 -8.65 0.32 -5.35
N SER A 268 -8.16 1.54 -5.07
CA SER A 268 -6.74 1.83 -4.79
C SER A 268 -5.77 1.42 -5.90
N GLN A 269 -6.23 1.24 -7.13
CA GLN A 269 -5.43 0.84 -8.29
C GLN A 269 -4.86 2.07 -9.01
N PHE A 270 -4.15 2.92 -8.27
CA PHE A 270 -3.68 4.22 -8.77
C PHE A 270 -2.70 4.12 -9.94
N SER A 271 -1.95 3.03 -10.07
CA SER A 271 -1.11 2.81 -11.25
C SER A 271 -1.94 2.59 -12.52
N ILE A 272 -3.10 1.93 -12.41
CA ILE A 272 -4.01 1.73 -13.54
C ILE A 272 -4.69 3.05 -13.89
N ALA A 273 -5.21 3.77 -12.89
CA ALA A 273 -5.77 5.09 -13.08
C ALA A 273 -4.76 6.06 -13.73
N PHE A 274 -3.51 6.05 -13.26
CA PHE A 274 -2.43 6.86 -13.84
C PHE A 274 -2.16 6.53 -15.31
N ASN A 275 -2.17 5.25 -15.69
CA ASN A 275 -1.96 4.85 -17.10
C ASN A 275 -3.12 5.28 -18.03
N MET A 276 -4.30 5.57 -17.48
CA MET A 276 -5.44 6.11 -18.22
C MET A 276 -5.41 7.65 -18.33
N TYR A 277 -4.45 8.28 -17.66
CA TYR A 277 -4.31 9.72 -17.54
C TYR A 277 -3.07 10.22 -18.27
N GLN A 278 -3.23 11.15 -19.21
CA GLN A 278 -2.15 11.75 -20.00
C GLN A 278 -2.02 13.27 -19.80
N GLY A 279 -2.67 13.84 -18.79
CA GLY A 279 -2.48 15.25 -18.41
C GLY A 279 -1.08 15.51 -17.85
N GLU A 280 -0.53 16.69 -18.15
CA GLU A 280 0.79 17.12 -17.68
C GLU A 280 0.84 17.46 -16.18
N ASP A 281 -0.31 17.62 -15.55
CA ASP A 281 -0.47 18.00 -14.14
C ASP A 281 -0.22 16.85 -13.15
N VAL A 282 -0.12 15.62 -13.63
CA VAL A 282 0.08 14.42 -12.81
C VAL A 282 1.38 13.71 -13.23
N LEU A 283 2.38 13.72 -12.36
CA LEU A 283 3.71 13.19 -12.69
C LEU A 283 3.94 11.73 -12.25
N VAL A 284 3.17 11.26 -11.28
CA VAL A 284 3.31 9.92 -10.68
C VAL A 284 1.97 9.40 -10.19
N PRO A 285 1.77 8.06 -10.06
CA PRO A 285 0.52 7.48 -9.56
C PRO A 285 0.03 8.03 -8.21
N ALA A 286 0.96 8.37 -7.32
CA ALA A 286 0.64 8.97 -6.02
C ALA A 286 -0.08 10.35 -6.14
N SER A 287 0.10 11.05 -7.26
CA SER A 287 -0.56 12.34 -7.51
C SER A 287 -2.05 12.16 -7.76
N ILE A 288 -2.48 11.08 -8.44
CA ILE A 288 -3.90 10.73 -8.58
C ILE A 288 -4.53 10.45 -7.22
N GLN A 289 -3.84 9.69 -6.37
CA GLN A 289 -4.30 9.44 -5.00
C GLN A 289 -4.50 10.75 -4.22
N MET A 290 -3.52 11.66 -4.28
CA MET A 290 -3.60 12.95 -3.61
C MET A 290 -4.72 13.84 -4.17
N LEU A 291 -4.87 13.90 -5.49
CA LEU A 291 -5.90 14.66 -6.18
C LEU A 291 -7.30 14.26 -5.69
N PHE A 292 -7.60 12.97 -5.71
CA PHE A 292 -8.90 12.45 -5.27
C PHE A 292 -9.11 12.57 -3.75
N SER A 293 -8.05 12.32 -2.96
CA SER A 293 -8.12 12.52 -1.50
C SER A 293 -8.42 13.97 -1.12
N ASN A 294 -7.87 14.93 -1.86
CA ASN A 294 -8.16 16.35 -1.68
C ASN A 294 -9.57 16.73 -2.17
N GLY A 295 -10.07 16.04 -3.20
CA GLY A 295 -11.47 16.11 -3.63
C GLY A 295 -12.47 15.43 -2.70
N GLY A 296 -12.02 14.86 -1.56
CA GLY A 296 -12.89 14.19 -0.59
C GLY A 296 -13.22 12.73 -0.93
N ILE A 297 -12.61 12.17 -1.98
CA ILE A 297 -12.82 10.79 -2.42
C ILE A 297 -11.66 9.92 -1.93
N LYS A 298 -11.98 8.88 -1.15
CA LYS A 298 -11.02 7.89 -0.67
C LYS A 298 -11.22 6.54 -1.35
N PRO A 299 -10.25 5.62 -1.28
CA PRO A 299 -10.52 4.25 -1.67
C PRO A 299 -11.72 3.63 -0.94
N ASP A 300 -12.43 2.76 -1.65
CA ASP A 300 -13.64 2.04 -1.22
C ASP A 300 -14.80 2.95 -0.75
N SER A 301 -14.71 4.25 -1.00
CA SER A 301 -15.69 5.24 -0.56
C SER A 301 -16.77 5.54 -1.59
N ILE A 302 -16.48 5.38 -2.89
CA ILE A 302 -17.48 5.59 -3.95
C ILE A 302 -18.47 4.42 -3.93
N LYS A 303 -19.76 4.75 -3.78
CA LYS A 303 -20.89 3.80 -3.81
C LYS A 303 -21.58 3.77 -5.16
N GLN A 304 -21.67 4.93 -5.80
CA GLN A 304 -22.36 5.10 -7.07
C GLN A 304 -21.66 6.18 -7.89
N ILE A 305 -21.62 5.98 -9.19
CA ILE A 305 -21.06 6.88 -10.20
C ILE A 305 -22.21 7.19 -11.15
N ASP A 306 -22.65 8.44 -11.18
CA ASP A 306 -23.72 8.90 -12.06
C ASP A 306 -23.18 9.92 -13.05
N ILE A 307 -23.19 9.59 -14.34
CA ILE A 307 -22.81 10.52 -15.40
C ILE A 307 -23.94 11.53 -15.59
N VAL A 308 -23.60 12.81 -15.46
CA VAL A 308 -24.55 13.94 -15.51
C VAL A 308 -24.59 14.55 -16.90
N SER A 309 -23.42 14.72 -17.53
CA SER A 309 -23.31 15.20 -18.91
C SER A 309 -22.08 14.59 -19.58
N ASN A 310 -22.17 14.49 -20.91
CA ASN A 310 -21.12 14.02 -21.79
C ASN A 310 -21.24 14.80 -23.09
N GLU A 311 -20.32 15.74 -23.30
CA GLU A 311 -20.27 16.58 -24.50
C GLU A 311 -19.00 16.22 -25.26
N ILE A 312 -19.16 15.87 -26.54
CA ILE A 312 -18.06 15.48 -27.42
C ILE A 312 -18.08 16.42 -28.62
N GLU A 313 -16.95 17.05 -28.90
CA GLU A 313 -16.72 17.90 -30.06
C GLU A 313 -15.36 17.56 -30.65
N ASP A 314 -15.34 17.15 -31.92
CA ASP A 314 -14.15 16.71 -32.65
C ASP A 314 -13.34 15.65 -31.88
N ASP A 315 -12.16 16.01 -31.39
CA ASP A 315 -11.21 15.17 -30.64
C ASP A 315 -11.25 15.42 -29.14
N THR A 316 -12.20 16.21 -28.64
CA THR A 316 -12.26 16.60 -27.24
C THR A 316 -13.61 16.23 -26.64
N ALA A 317 -13.58 15.68 -25.43
CA ALA A 317 -14.78 15.37 -24.67
C ALA A 317 -14.72 15.96 -23.26
N VAL A 318 -15.83 16.50 -22.79
CA VAL A 318 -15.99 16.96 -21.40
C VAL A 318 -17.12 16.17 -20.75
N ILE A 319 -16.82 15.58 -19.59
CA ILE A 319 -17.76 14.72 -18.86
C ILE A 319 -17.92 15.27 -17.44
N ALA A 320 -19.18 15.44 -17.01
CA ALA A 320 -19.51 15.71 -15.62
C ALA A 320 -20.09 14.45 -14.97
N VAL A 321 -19.59 14.12 -13.80
CA VAL A 321 -19.99 12.94 -13.03
C VAL A 321 -20.31 13.34 -11.60
N ASN A 322 -21.36 12.79 -11.03
CA ASN A 322 -21.63 12.85 -9.60
C ASN A 322 -21.24 11.53 -8.95
N CYS A 323 -20.32 11.58 -8.00
CA CYS A 323 -19.95 10.43 -7.18
C CYS A 323 -20.71 10.48 -5.85
N THR A 324 -21.46 9.43 -5.54
CA THR A 324 -22.01 9.24 -4.20
C THR A 324 -20.94 8.58 -3.34
N VAL A 325 -20.47 9.28 -2.31
CA VAL A 325 -19.30 8.91 -1.51
C VAL A 325 -19.68 8.74 -0.05
N SER A 326 -19.35 7.59 0.52
CA SER A 326 -19.54 7.30 1.93
C SER A 326 -18.30 7.67 2.73
N SER A 327 -18.50 8.46 3.79
CA SER A 327 -17.50 8.68 4.82
C SER A 327 -17.55 7.54 5.85
N PHE A 328 -16.39 7.13 6.32
CA PHE A 328 -16.26 6.16 7.40
C PHE A 328 -15.61 6.82 8.61
N ASN A 329 -16.13 6.53 9.80
CA ASN A 329 -15.42 6.89 11.02
C ASN A 329 -14.18 6.00 11.22
N ILE A 330 -13.38 6.34 12.23
CA ILE A 330 -12.18 5.59 12.65
C ILE A 330 -12.45 4.12 13.03
N LEU A 331 -13.72 3.72 13.22
CA LEU A 331 -14.10 2.32 13.46
C LEU A 331 -14.47 1.58 12.15
N GLY A 332 -14.38 2.25 10.99
CA GLY A 332 -14.80 1.72 9.69
C GLY A 332 -16.31 1.63 9.52
N LYS A 333 -17.09 2.29 10.39
CA LYS A 333 -18.55 2.36 10.24
C LYS A 333 -18.88 3.59 9.40
N GLU A 334 -19.74 3.38 8.41
CA GLU A 334 -20.28 4.45 7.56
C GLU A 334 -21.02 5.48 8.41
N THR A 335 -20.72 6.76 8.19
CA THR A 335 -21.23 7.88 8.99
C THR A 335 -22.09 8.86 8.21
N ASP A 336 -21.69 9.17 6.99
CA ASP A 336 -22.36 10.19 6.17
C ASP A 336 -22.17 9.87 4.69
N ILE A 337 -23.11 10.28 3.86
CA ILE A 337 -23.08 10.13 2.40
C ILE A 337 -23.06 11.52 1.79
N SER A 338 -22.05 11.79 0.98
CA SER A 338 -21.88 13.07 0.30
C SER A 338 -21.89 12.87 -1.21
N LEU A 339 -22.46 13.84 -1.94
CA LEU A 339 -22.41 13.87 -3.40
C LEU A 339 -21.24 14.76 -3.81
N ILE A 340 -20.27 14.21 -4.54
CA ILE A 340 -19.07 14.93 -4.97
C ILE A 340 -19.08 15.02 -6.50
N PRO A 341 -19.21 16.22 -7.08
CA PRO A 341 -19.09 16.39 -8.53
C PRO A 341 -17.63 16.27 -8.94
N VAL A 342 -17.40 15.57 -10.05
CA VAL A 342 -16.09 15.39 -10.69
C VAL A 342 -16.25 15.67 -12.17
N TYR A 343 -15.38 16.51 -12.69
CA TYR A 343 -15.37 16.94 -14.06
C TYR A 343 -14.12 16.40 -14.74
N PHE A 344 -14.28 15.88 -15.95
CA PHE A 344 -13.22 15.28 -16.74
C PHE A 344 -13.12 15.99 -18.09
N GLN A 345 -11.89 16.14 -18.55
CA GLN A 345 -11.60 16.44 -19.95
C GLN A 345 -10.85 15.24 -20.53
N LEU A 346 -11.27 14.82 -21.71
CA LEU A 346 -10.65 13.75 -22.47
C LEU A 346 -10.25 14.27 -23.84
N HIS A 347 -9.24 13.64 -24.42
CA HIS A 347 -8.82 13.88 -25.79
C HIS A 347 -8.70 12.55 -26.54
N ASP A 348 -9.17 12.52 -27.78
CA ASP A 348 -9.05 11.39 -28.67
C ASP A 348 -7.66 11.39 -29.30
N ILE A 349 -6.86 10.38 -28.98
CA ILE A 349 -5.56 10.17 -29.61
C ILE A 349 -5.64 8.92 -30.50
N GLU A 350 -4.64 8.66 -31.34
CA GLU A 350 -4.63 7.49 -32.25
C GLU A 350 -4.86 6.13 -31.55
N GLN A 351 -4.70 6.08 -30.23
CA GLN A 351 -4.85 4.89 -29.37
C GLN A 351 -6.20 4.85 -28.63
N GLY A 352 -7.10 5.79 -28.89
CA GLY A 352 -8.40 6.00 -28.25
C GLY A 352 -8.41 7.16 -27.26
N TRP A 353 -9.59 7.44 -26.69
CA TRP A 353 -9.78 8.50 -25.71
C TRP A 353 -8.89 8.33 -24.47
N THR A 354 -8.28 9.43 -24.02
CA THR A 354 -7.49 9.49 -22.78
C THR A 354 -7.90 10.66 -21.91
N ILE A 355 -7.81 10.52 -20.59
CA ILE A 355 -8.14 11.60 -19.65
C ILE A 355 -6.96 12.56 -19.59
N THR A 356 -7.20 13.83 -19.88
CA THR A 356 -6.16 14.88 -19.88
C THR A 356 -6.29 15.84 -18.72
N SER A 357 -7.47 15.97 -18.10
CA SER A 357 -7.66 16.82 -16.92
C SER A 357 -8.81 16.35 -16.04
N VAL A 358 -8.68 16.57 -14.73
CA VAL A 358 -9.70 16.29 -13.72
C VAL A 358 -9.88 17.50 -12.80
N SER A 359 -11.13 17.88 -12.53
CA SER A 359 -11.48 19.01 -11.66
C SER A 359 -12.63 18.63 -10.72
N PHE A 360 -12.60 19.16 -9.49
CA PHE A 360 -13.69 19.02 -8.50
C PHE A 360 -14.44 20.34 -8.26
N SER A 361 -13.97 21.43 -8.87
CA SER A 361 -14.44 22.78 -8.56
C SER A 361 -15.36 23.37 -9.61
N GLN A 362 -15.07 23.08 -10.88
CA GLN A 362 -15.81 23.62 -12.01
C GLN A 362 -15.76 22.66 -13.21
N PRO A 363 -16.83 22.61 -14.02
CA PRO A 363 -16.85 21.89 -15.29
C PRO A 363 -15.88 22.52 -16.29
N PHE A 364 -15.37 21.69 -17.19
CA PHE A 364 -14.60 22.14 -18.35
C PHE A 364 -15.55 22.69 -19.41
N ASN A 365 -15.12 23.74 -20.11
CA ASN A 365 -15.84 24.28 -21.25
C ASN A 365 -15.14 23.83 -22.54
N ILE A 366 -15.88 23.10 -23.39
CA ILE A 366 -15.39 22.57 -24.67
C ILE A 366 -15.00 23.70 -25.65
N GLU A 367 -15.56 24.90 -25.51
CA GLU A 367 -15.18 26.05 -26.33
C GLU A 367 -13.84 26.67 -25.91
N SER A 368 -13.45 26.53 -24.64
CA SER A 368 -12.24 27.17 -24.10
C SER A 368 -10.96 26.42 -24.46
N SER A 369 -11.03 25.12 -24.75
CA SER A 369 -9.91 24.29 -25.21
C SER A 369 -9.40 24.69 -26.60
N LYS A 370 -10.22 25.37 -27.42
CA LYS A 370 -9.81 25.89 -28.74
C LYS A 370 -8.76 27.00 -28.67
N THR A 371 -8.64 27.70 -27.55
CA THR A 371 -7.79 28.91 -27.46
C THR A 371 -6.31 28.61 -27.21
N ALA A 372 -5.96 27.36 -26.84
CA ALA A 372 -4.57 26.98 -26.59
C ALA A 372 -3.78 26.74 -27.89
N ASP A 373 -4.43 26.26 -28.96
CA ASP A 373 -3.74 25.93 -30.22
C ASP A 373 -3.54 27.11 -31.17
N VAL A 374 -4.26 28.23 -30.98
CA VAL A 374 -4.16 29.39 -31.89
C VAL A 374 -2.97 30.31 -31.54
N ILE A 375 -2.30 30.11 -30.40
CA ILE A 375 -1.16 30.96 -29.98
C ILE A 375 0.20 30.37 -30.40
N GLN A 376 0.25 29.17 -31.00
CA GLN A 376 1.50 28.54 -31.48
C GLN A 376 1.63 28.38 -33.00
N GLN A 377 0.84 29.09 -33.82
CA GLN A 377 1.10 29.19 -35.26
C GLN A 377 1.77 30.50 -35.67
#